data_AF-A0A967DXQ8-F1
#
_entry.id   AF-A0A967DXQ8-F1
#
_cell.length_a   1.000
_cell.length_b   1.000
_cell.length_c   1.000
_cell.angle_alpha   90.00
_cell.angle_beta   90.00
_cell.angle_gamma   90.00
#
_symmetry.space_group_name_H-M   'P 1'
#
loop_
_entity.id
_entity.type
_entity.pdbx_description
1 polymer ?
#
loop_
_entity_poly.entity_id
_entity_poly.type
_entity_poly.pdbx_seq_one_letter_code
_entity_poly.pdbx_strand_id
1 'polypeptide(L)' 'FSVDGGPWVAQDGQSSLIFSGLEAGEVEVIGRDLGGCATETKLVSLIDYPKFFTPNEDGFNDSWNIIGLANQSNAKIYI' A
#
# COMPACT_ATOMS: atom_id res chain seq x y z
N PHE A 1 -15.27 3.58 3.89
CA PHE A 1 -13.93 2.95 3.93
C PHE A 1 -12.89 3.98 4.32
N SER A 2 -11.89 3.58 5.07
CA SER A 2 -10.70 4.36 5.40
C SER A 2 -9.47 3.54 5.02
N VAL A 3 -8.38 4.20 4.65
CA VAL A 3 -7.10 3.57 4.32
C VAL A 3 -6.04 4.18 5.22
N ASP A 4 -5.31 3.35 5.96
CA ASP A 4 -4.27 3.73 6.94
C ASP A 4 -4.73 4.81 7.95
N GLY A 5 -5.97 4.70 8.42
CA GLY A 5 -6.56 5.68 9.35
C GLY A 5 -6.88 7.04 8.71
N GLY A 6 -6.80 7.17 7.39
CA GLY A 6 -7.19 8.37 6.64
C GLY A 6 -8.70 8.67 6.67
N PRO A 7 -9.15 9.73 5.98
CA PRO A 7 -10.56 10.13 5.96
C PRO A 7 -11.50 9.02 5.48
N TRP A 8 -12.69 8.97 6.08
CA TRP A 8 -13.74 8.03 5.66
C TRP A 8 -14.35 8.47 4.32
N VAL A 9 -14.33 7.57 3.35
CA VAL A 9 -14.98 7.73 2.04
C VAL A 9 -16.17 6.77 1.94
N ALA A 10 -17.35 7.31 1.66
CA ALA A 10 -18.57 6.53 1.47
C ALA A 10 -18.69 6.06 0.02
N GLN A 11 -19.28 4.88 -0.17
CA GLN A 11 -19.47 4.32 -1.52
C GLN A 11 -20.63 4.99 -2.27
N ASP A 12 -21.64 5.55 -1.59
CA ASP A 12 -22.72 6.38 -2.16
C ASP A 12 -23.28 5.89 -3.52
N GLY A 13 -23.56 4.59 -3.62
CA GLY A 13 -24.11 3.96 -4.83
C GLY A 13 -23.10 3.67 -5.95
N GLN A 14 -21.82 4.01 -5.76
CA GLN A 14 -20.73 3.61 -6.66
C GLN A 14 -20.48 2.11 -6.60
N SER A 15 -19.92 1.54 -7.66
CA SER A 15 -19.48 0.14 -7.66
C SER A 15 -18.04 -0.04 -7.12
N SER A 16 -17.27 1.04 -7.03
CA SER A 16 -15.88 1.03 -6.56
C SER A 16 -15.47 2.35 -5.91
N LEU A 17 -14.38 2.29 -5.13
CA LEU A 17 -13.70 3.45 -4.56
C LEU A 17 -12.24 3.44 -5.02
N ILE A 18 -11.70 4.63 -5.29
CA ILE A 18 -10.32 4.80 -5.75
C ILE A 18 -9.55 5.59 -4.69
N PHE A 19 -8.47 5.00 -4.19
CA PHE A 19 -7.49 5.64 -3.32
C PHE A 19 -6.18 5.72 -4.09
N SER A 20 -5.54 6.89 -4.10
CA SER A 20 -4.31 7.16 -4.86
C SER A 20 -3.28 7.86 -3.98
N GLY A 21 -2.00 7.78 -4.38
CA GLY A 21 -0.90 8.36 -3.62
C GLY A 21 -0.60 7.62 -2.31
N LEU A 22 -0.98 6.35 -2.22
CA LEU A 22 -0.62 5.48 -1.09
C LEU A 22 0.85 5.09 -1.20
N GLU A 23 1.53 5.01 -0.06
CA GLU A 23 2.88 4.47 -0.01
C GLU A 23 2.86 2.95 -0.24
N ALA A 24 3.93 2.44 -0.84
CA ALA A 24 4.09 1.01 -1.00
C ALA A 24 4.43 0.35 0.34
N GLY A 25 3.94 -0.86 0.55
CA GLY A 25 4.00 -1.55 1.83
C GLY A 25 2.70 -2.27 2.14
N GLU A 26 2.52 -2.61 3.41
CA GLU A 26 1.25 -3.15 3.91
C GLU A 26 0.33 -1.99 4.30
N VAL A 27 -0.86 -1.97 3.70
CA VAL A 27 -1.86 -0.93 3.87
C VAL A 27 -3.09 -1.53 4.57
N GLU A 28 -3.62 -0.81 5.55
CA GLU A 28 -4.81 -1.16 6.29
C GLU A 28 -6.06 -0.56 5.64
N VAL A 29 -6.91 -1.41 5.05
CA VAL A 29 -8.21 -1.00 4.53
C VAL A 29 -9.28 -1.30 5.57
N ILE A 30 -9.95 -0.27 6.05
CA ILE A 30 -10.97 -0.36 7.09
C ILE A 30 -12.35 -0.10 6.48
N GLY A 31 -13.23 -1.10 6.54
CA GLY A 31 -14.66 -0.98 6.32
C GLY A 31 -15.38 -0.64 7.62
N ARG A 32 -16.45 0.14 7.53
CA ARG A 32 -17.34 0.44 8.66
C ARG A 32 -18.78 0.43 8.16
N ASP A 33 -19.69 -0.07 8.97
CA ASP A 33 -21.12 0.04 8.68
C ASP A 33 -21.58 1.51 8.69
N LEU A 34 -22.72 1.79 8.07
CA LEU A 34 -23.26 3.15 7.99
C LEU A 34 -23.62 3.73 9.37
N GLY A 35 -23.98 2.87 10.33
CA GLY A 35 -24.27 3.27 11.71
C GLY A 35 -23.03 3.55 12.55
N GLY A 36 -21.84 3.14 12.09
CA GLY A 36 -20.57 3.35 12.78
C GLY A 36 -20.33 2.42 13.98
N CYS A 37 -21.15 1.39 14.14
CA CYS A 37 -21.12 0.46 15.27
C CYS A 37 -20.11 -0.68 15.10
N ALA A 38 -19.79 -1.06 13.85
CA ALA A 38 -18.94 -2.18 13.53
C ALA A 38 -17.93 -1.81 12.45
N THR A 39 -16.70 -2.30 12.61
CA THR A 39 -15.61 -2.13 11.66
C THR A 39 -15.02 -3.48 11.29
N GLU A 40 -14.58 -3.60 10.05
CA GLU A 40 -13.84 -4.75 9.53
C GLU A 40 -12.56 -4.25 8.87
N THR A 41 -11.47 -4.95 9.10
CA THR A 41 -10.13 -4.53 8.66
C THR A 41 -9.51 -5.57 7.76
N LYS A 42 -8.88 -5.12 6.67
CA LYS A 42 -8.14 -5.98 5.76
C LYS A 42 -6.80 -5.37 5.41
N LEU A 43 -5.75 -6.15 5.59
CA LEU A 43 -4.40 -5.82 5.15
C LEU A 43 -4.25 -6.12 3.66
N VAL A 44 -3.68 -5.17 2.92
CA VAL A 44 -3.41 -5.27 1.49
C VAL A 44 -1.96 -4.88 1.24
N SER A 45 -1.21 -5.74 0.55
CA SER A 45 0.17 -5.41 0.15
C SER A 45 0.18 -4.63 -1.16
N LEU A 46 0.70 -3.41 -1.12
CA LEU A 46 1.04 -2.60 -2.28
C LEU A 46 2.54 -2.74 -2.56
N ILE A 47 2.88 -3.06 -3.80
CA ILE A 47 4.26 -3.18 -4.25
C ILE A 47 4.67 -1.96 -5.07
N ASP A 48 5.91 -1.51 -4.88
CA ASP A 48 6.54 -0.49 -5.71
C ASP A 48 8.06 -0.71 -5.71
N TYR A 49 8.77 -0.05 -6.62
CA TYR A 49 10.22 -0.20 -6.75
C TYR A 49 10.84 1.07 -7.31
N PRO A 50 12.09 1.41 -6.93
CA PRO A 50 12.80 2.54 -7.51
C PRO A 50 12.96 2.38 -9.03
N LYS A 51 12.79 3.46 -9.79
CA LYS A 51 13.00 3.41 -11.25
C LYS A 51 14.47 3.35 -11.65
N PHE A 52 15.35 3.79 -10.76
CA PHE A 52 16.79 3.77 -10.93
C PHE A 52 17.46 3.69 -9.55
N PHE A 53 18.73 3.32 -9.54
CA PHE A 53 19.60 3.35 -8.38
C PHE A 53 20.96 3.89 -8.83
N THR A 54 21.66 4.57 -7.94
CA THR A 54 22.96 5.20 -8.17
C THR A 54 23.95 4.62 -7.17
N PRO A 55 24.54 3.45 -7.42
CA PRO A 55 25.45 2.78 -6.48
C PRO A 55 26.85 3.42 -6.56
N ASN A 56 26.97 4.67 -6.09
CA ASN A 56 28.21 5.45 -6.08
C ASN A 56 28.69 5.78 -4.66
N GLU A 57 28.08 5.20 -3.63
CA GLU A 57 28.43 5.32 -2.22
C GLU A 57 28.28 6.76 -1.68
N ASP A 58 27.38 7.56 -2.25
CA ASP A 58 27.07 8.92 -1.77
C ASP A 58 25.93 8.97 -0.74
N GLY A 59 25.31 7.82 -0.45
CA GLY A 59 24.20 7.67 0.49
C GLY A 59 22.82 7.86 -0.15
N PHE A 60 22.73 8.21 -1.44
CA PHE A 60 21.49 8.45 -2.15
C PHE A 60 21.23 7.39 -3.21
N ASN A 61 20.12 6.66 -3.07
CA ASN A 61 19.69 5.61 -4.01
C ASN A 61 20.76 4.53 -4.29
N ASP A 62 21.65 4.23 -3.35
CA ASP A 62 22.72 3.24 -3.54
C ASP A 62 22.22 1.80 -3.72
N SER A 63 21.02 1.51 -3.22
CA SER A 63 20.40 0.19 -3.28
C SER A 63 19.11 0.19 -4.08
N TRP A 64 18.81 -0.95 -4.70
CA TRP A 64 17.54 -1.21 -5.37
C TRP A 64 16.86 -2.42 -4.73
N ASN A 65 15.58 -2.31 -4.39
CA ASN A 65 14.76 -3.43 -3.94
C ASN A 65 13.27 -3.16 -4.21
N ILE A 66 12.45 -4.21 -4.22
CA ILE A 66 11.00 -4.08 -4.30
C ILE A 66 10.44 -3.86 -2.89
N ILE A 67 9.71 -2.76 -2.73
CA ILE A 67 8.97 -2.40 -1.53
C ILE A 67 7.70 -3.25 -1.46
N GLY A 68 7.30 -3.70 -0.27
CA GLY A 68 6.08 -4.51 -0.09
C GLY A 68 6.23 -6.02 -0.32
N LEU A 69 7.44 -6.51 -0.63
CA LEU A 69 7.73 -7.95 -0.77
C LEU A 69 8.46 -8.59 0.42
N ALA A 70 8.63 -7.87 1.55
CA ALA A 70 9.39 -8.37 2.70
C ALA A 70 8.89 -9.73 3.23
N ASN A 71 7.57 -9.97 3.19
CA ASN A 71 6.94 -11.21 3.66
C ASN A 71 6.73 -12.26 2.55
N GLN A 72 7.26 -12.03 1.34
CA GLN A 72 7.10 -12.92 0.18
C GLN A 72 8.41 -13.68 -0.08
N SER A 73 8.74 -14.63 0.79
CA SER A 73 10.03 -15.35 0.77
C SER A 73 10.26 -16.22 -0.47
N ASN A 74 9.21 -16.54 -1.21
CA ASN A 74 9.25 -17.28 -2.47
C ASN A 74 9.26 -16.36 -3.72
N ALA A 75 9.27 -15.04 -3.54
CA ALA A 75 9.30 -14.10 -4.64
C ALA A 75 10.58 -14.27 -5.47
N LYS A 76 10.43 -14.20 -6.79
CA LYS A 76 11.55 -14.20 -7.73
C LYS A 76 11.57 -12.86 -8.45
N ILE A 77 12.70 -12.17 -8.32
CA ILE A 77 12.93 -10.87 -8.95
C ILE A 77 13.82 -11.09 -10.17
N TYR A 78 13.38 -10.57 -11.32
CA TYR A 78 14.13 -10.55 -12.57
C TYR A 78 14.37 -9.09 -12.95
N ILE A 79 15.62 -8.73 -13.25
CA ILE A 79 16.07 -7.39 -13.65
C ILE A 79 16.62 -7.46 -15.06
#